data_AF-S8DPV0-F1
#
_entry.id   AF-S8DPV0-F1
#
_cell.length_a   1.000
_cell.length_b   1.000
_cell.length_c   1.000
_cell.angle_alpha   90.00
_cell.angle_beta   90.00
_cell.angle_gamma   90.00
#
_symmetry.space_group_name_H-M   'P 1'
#
loop_
_entity.id
_entity.type
_entity.pdbx_description
1 polymer ?
#
loop_
_entity_poly.entity_id
_entity_poly.type
_entity_poly.pdbx_seq_one_letter_code
_entity_poly.pdbx_strand_id
1 'polypeptide(L)'
;MLLVGRKYNASLAAIKLDTSLKVQLPVWYHVGAKCELRKLNNTKISDCLRDNHRVHTVLDLLRLRRHNVTAYIPPENDCDCQECENERQRGCKHPFTCHEAAEKLLSMIRPKWHPDNIAPIDGLTLTKRRHDRNTEALGEGDEVTFNPSVTERDGISKAFRIFVDPTVHERPPAMRPERGIQIQEETTTVYIAGGINKNAEPNA
;
A
#
# COMPACT_ATOMS: atom_id res chain seq x y z
N MET A 1 -5.73 -15.38 -9.82
CA MET A 1 -4.78 -16.10 -8.92
C MET A 1 -5.34 -16.42 -7.54
N LEU A 2 -5.87 -15.46 -6.77
CA LEU A 2 -6.30 -15.71 -5.39
C LEU A 2 -7.39 -16.79 -5.24
N LEU A 3 -8.38 -16.82 -6.14
CA LEU A 3 -9.42 -17.86 -6.15
C LEU A 3 -8.86 -19.26 -6.42
N VAL A 4 -7.87 -19.35 -7.33
CA VAL A 4 -7.18 -20.61 -7.64
C VAL A 4 -6.36 -21.06 -6.44
N GLY A 5 -5.66 -20.15 -5.77
CA GLY A 5 -4.96 -20.44 -4.53
C GLY A 5 -5.90 -21.07 -3.49
N ARG A 6 -7.06 -20.46 -3.26
CA ARG A 6 -8.07 -21.01 -2.34
C ARG A 6 -8.53 -22.42 -2.73
N LYS A 7 -8.74 -22.69 -4.02
CA LYS A 7 -9.13 -24.03 -4.53
C LYS A 7 -8.10 -25.10 -4.16
N TYR A 8 -6.81 -24.77 -4.21
CA TYR A 8 -5.71 -25.70 -3.92
C TYR A 8 -5.13 -25.55 -2.51
N ASN A 9 -5.85 -24.89 -1.60
CA ASN A 9 -5.38 -24.59 -0.24
C ASN A 9 -4.00 -23.91 -0.18
N ALA A 10 -3.70 -23.09 -1.19
CA ALA A 10 -2.52 -22.24 -1.29
C ALA A 10 -2.91 -20.80 -0.95
N SER A 11 -2.13 -20.18 -0.07
CA SER A 11 -2.39 -18.86 0.48
C SER A 11 -1.22 -17.92 0.20
N LEU A 12 -1.50 -16.64 -0.08
CA LEU A 12 -0.46 -15.63 -0.26
C LEU A 12 0.12 -15.27 1.12
N ALA A 13 1.21 -15.93 1.52
CA ALA A 13 1.72 -15.92 2.87
C ALA A 13 3.13 -15.32 2.97
N ALA A 14 3.41 -14.29 2.18
CA ALA A 14 4.66 -13.53 2.34
C ALA A 14 4.73 -12.90 3.73
N ILE A 15 5.89 -13.04 4.39
CA ILE A 15 6.19 -12.36 5.65
C ILE A 15 6.27 -10.86 5.36
N LYS A 16 7.16 -10.46 4.45
CA LYS A 16 7.34 -9.09 3.97
C LYS A 16 7.23 -9.08 2.45
N LEU A 17 6.41 -8.18 1.92
CA LEU A 17 6.19 -8.03 0.48
C LEU A 17 6.78 -6.69 0.03
N ASP A 18 7.55 -6.70 -1.06
CA ASP A 18 8.07 -5.48 -1.66
C ASP A 18 6.96 -4.59 -2.23
N THR A 19 7.17 -3.28 -2.24
CA THR A 19 6.20 -2.29 -2.74
C THR A 19 5.82 -2.56 -4.20
N SER A 20 6.79 -2.99 -5.03
CA SER A 20 6.53 -3.33 -6.44
C SER A 20 5.55 -4.50 -6.59
N LEU A 21 5.50 -5.42 -5.63
CA LEU A 21 4.56 -6.54 -5.63
C LEU A 21 3.22 -6.15 -5.01
N LYS A 22 3.20 -5.23 -4.01
CA LYS A 22 1.95 -4.72 -3.42
C LYS A 22 1.05 -4.06 -4.47
N VAL A 23 1.63 -3.25 -5.36
CA VAL A 23 0.86 -2.55 -6.41
C VAL A 23 0.25 -3.51 -7.44
N GLN A 24 0.84 -4.69 -7.63
CA GLN A 24 0.38 -5.72 -8.56
C GLN A 24 -0.74 -6.60 -7.96
N LEU A 25 -1.04 -6.46 -6.66
CA LEU A 25 -2.11 -7.24 -6.04
C LEU A 25 -3.47 -6.89 -6.65
N PRO A 26 -4.38 -7.88 -6.82
CA PRO A 26 -5.72 -7.62 -7.32
C PRO A 26 -6.56 -6.94 -6.24
N VAL A 27 -7.29 -5.89 -6.64
CA VAL A 27 -8.16 -5.11 -5.73
C VAL A 27 -9.42 -5.89 -5.37
N TRP A 28 -9.99 -6.56 -6.35
CA TRP A 28 -11.21 -7.33 -6.15
C TRP A 28 -10.86 -8.64 -5.45
N TYR A 29 -11.56 -8.92 -4.35
CA TYR A 29 -11.25 -10.05 -3.46
C TYR A 29 -9.82 -9.99 -2.89
N HIS A 30 -9.32 -8.78 -2.62
CA HIS A 30 -7.97 -8.53 -2.11
C HIS A 30 -7.68 -9.30 -0.81
N VAL A 31 -6.46 -9.83 -0.68
CA VAL A 31 -6.02 -10.66 0.46
C VAL A 31 -6.06 -9.91 1.80
N GLY A 32 -5.70 -8.62 1.77
CA GLY A 32 -5.67 -7.72 2.92
C GLY A 32 -6.96 -6.94 3.14
N ALA A 33 -8.05 -7.34 2.51
CA ALA A 33 -9.34 -6.68 2.62
C ALA A 33 -9.92 -6.77 4.04
N LYS A 34 -10.34 -5.64 4.61
CA LYS A 34 -11.29 -5.64 5.74
C LYS A 34 -12.64 -6.23 5.27
N CYS A 35 -13.46 -6.74 6.20
CA CYS A 35 -14.78 -7.31 5.88
C CYS A 35 -15.66 -6.38 5.04
N GLU A 36 -15.49 -5.07 5.20
CA GLU A 36 -16.23 -4.03 4.47
C GLU A 36 -15.89 -3.98 2.98
N LEU A 37 -14.62 -4.15 2.61
CA LEU A 37 -14.19 -4.15 1.20
C LEU A 37 -14.86 -5.29 0.41
N ARG A 38 -15.04 -6.46 1.05
CA ARG A 38 -15.72 -7.61 0.42
C ARG A 38 -17.18 -7.30 0.06
N LYS A 39 -17.85 -6.43 0.82
CA LYS A 39 -19.23 -6.03 0.56
C LYS A 39 -19.34 -5.05 -0.61
N LEU A 40 -18.28 -4.30 -0.91
CA LEU A 40 -18.28 -3.29 -1.96
C LEU A 40 -18.13 -3.86 -3.37
N ASN A 41 -17.59 -5.08 -3.51
CA ASN A 41 -17.33 -5.73 -4.80
C ASN A 41 -18.55 -5.82 -5.76
N ASN A 42 -19.78 -5.74 -5.24
CA ASN A 42 -21.02 -5.90 -6.02
C ASN A 42 -21.85 -4.61 -6.09
N THR A 43 -21.22 -3.44 -5.97
CA THR A 43 -21.91 -2.15 -6.11
C THR A 43 -21.83 -1.62 -7.54
N LYS A 44 -22.80 -0.81 -7.96
CA LYS A 44 -22.78 -0.16 -9.29
C LYS A 44 -21.51 0.68 -9.51
N ILE A 45 -20.97 1.26 -8.45
CA ILE A 45 -19.71 2.00 -8.50
C ILE A 45 -18.55 1.04 -8.78
N SER A 46 -18.51 -0.12 -8.12
CA SER A 46 -17.51 -1.15 -8.41
C SER A 46 -17.64 -1.76 -9.80
N ASP A 47 -18.84 -1.83 -10.38
CA ASP A 47 -19.03 -2.19 -11.79
C ASP A 47 -18.42 -1.10 -12.69
N CYS A 48 -18.72 0.17 -12.45
CA CYS A 48 -18.12 1.29 -13.18
C CYS A 48 -16.59 1.30 -13.10
N LEU A 49 -16.03 1.08 -11.91
CA LEU A 49 -14.58 0.99 -11.70
C LEU A 49 -13.94 -0.14 -12.51
N ARG A 50 -14.63 -1.29 -12.65
CA ARG A 50 -14.14 -2.43 -13.43
C ARG A 50 -14.28 -2.22 -14.94
N ASP A 51 -15.44 -1.76 -15.37
CA ASP A 51 -15.81 -1.79 -16.79
C ASP A 51 -15.35 -0.52 -17.51
N ASN A 52 -15.57 0.65 -16.89
CA ASN A 52 -15.26 1.96 -17.49
C ASN A 52 -13.84 2.44 -17.13
N HIS A 53 -13.42 2.27 -15.87
CA HIS A 53 -12.08 2.68 -15.41
C HIS A 53 -11.02 1.56 -15.50
N ARG A 54 -11.42 0.32 -15.81
CA ARG A 54 -10.53 -0.85 -15.97
C ARG A 54 -9.63 -1.12 -14.75
N VAL A 55 -10.16 -0.89 -13.56
CA VAL A 55 -9.46 -1.12 -12.29
C VAL A 55 -9.36 -2.62 -12.04
N HIS A 56 -8.15 -3.16 -12.03
CA HIS A 56 -7.90 -4.57 -11.70
C HIS A 56 -6.90 -4.74 -10.55
N THR A 57 -5.90 -3.86 -10.48
CA THR A 57 -4.79 -3.91 -9.54
C THR A 57 -4.78 -2.72 -8.59
N VAL A 58 -4.04 -2.83 -7.48
CA VAL A 58 -3.90 -1.72 -6.52
C VAL A 58 -3.24 -0.52 -7.19
N LEU A 59 -2.36 -0.73 -8.17
CA LEU A 59 -1.80 0.33 -9.00
C LEU A 59 -2.88 1.14 -9.72
N ASP A 60 -3.89 0.47 -10.27
CA ASP A 60 -4.97 1.14 -11.01
C ASP A 60 -5.80 2.03 -10.07
N LEU A 61 -6.06 1.56 -8.83
CA LEU A 61 -6.66 2.39 -7.80
C LEU A 61 -5.79 3.58 -7.42
N LEU A 62 -4.47 3.40 -7.29
CA LEU A 62 -3.54 4.50 -6.98
C LEU A 62 -3.47 5.54 -8.10
N ARG A 63 -3.67 5.14 -9.36
CA ARG A 63 -3.77 6.08 -10.50
C ARG A 63 -5.09 6.82 -10.52
N LEU A 64 -6.16 6.14 -10.11
CA LEU A 64 -7.51 6.72 -10.04
C LEU A 64 -7.72 7.51 -8.75
N ARG A 65 -6.87 7.35 -7.75
CA ARG A 65 -6.86 8.17 -6.56
C ARG A 65 -6.67 9.63 -6.98
N ARG A 66 -7.66 10.48 -6.65
CA ARG A 66 -7.60 11.92 -6.94
C ARG A 66 -6.33 12.47 -6.28
N HIS A 67 -5.60 13.32 -6.99
CA HIS A 67 -4.71 14.24 -6.28
C HIS A 67 -5.61 15.12 -5.39
N ASN A 68 -5.54 14.95 -4.06
CA ASN A 68 -6.18 15.81 -3.04
C ASN A 68 -5.80 17.31 -3.14
N VAL A 69 -5.13 17.72 -4.22
CA VAL A 69 -4.58 19.04 -4.46
C VAL A 69 -5.60 20.00 -5.05
N THR A 70 -6.69 19.52 -5.65
CA THR A 70 -7.79 20.42 -6.06
C THR A 70 -8.68 20.71 -4.85
N ALA A 71 -8.44 21.86 -4.21
CA ALA A 71 -9.25 22.39 -3.11
C ALA A 71 -10.75 22.55 -3.46
N TYR A 72 -11.09 22.42 -4.74
CA TYR A 72 -12.44 22.46 -5.26
C TYR A 72 -13.05 21.06 -5.33
N ILE A 73 -14.12 20.84 -4.56
CA ILE A 73 -15.02 19.71 -4.69
C ILE A 73 -16.19 20.19 -5.57
N PRO A 74 -16.34 19.68 -6.80
CA PRO A 74 -17.44 20.06 -7.66
C PRO A 74 -18.76 19.57 -7.07
N PRO A 75 -19.75 20.44 -6.83
CA PRO A 75 -21.09 19.99 -6.51
C PRO A 75 -21.63 19.15 -7.68
N GLU A 76 -22.18 17.97 -7.41
CA GLU A 76 -22.87 17.13 -8.43
C GLU A 76 -22.02 16.37 -9.46
N ASN A 77 -20.69 16.23 -9.28
CA ASN A 77 -19.79 15.59 -10.26
C ASN A 77 -19.69 16.34 -11.60
N ASP A 78 -19.85 17.65 -11.61
CA ASP A 78 -19.80 18.52 -12.80
C ASP A 78 -18.38 18.99 -13.16
N CYS A 79 -17.34 18.29 -12.70
CA CYS A 79 -15.96 18.70 -12.97
C CYS A 79 -15.62 18.70 -14.48
N ASP A 80 -15.19 19.84 -14.98
CA ASP A 80 -14.75 20.04 -16.37
C ASP A 80 -13.25 19.79 -16.59
N CYS A 81 -12.56 19.14 -15.65
CA CYS A 81 -11.14 18.84 -15.83
C CYS A 81 -10.96 17.79 -16.94
N GLN A 82 -9.81 17.84 -17.63
CA GLN A 82 -9.50 16.93 -18.73
C GLN A 82 -9.59 15.45 -18.32
N GLU A 83 -9.22 15.12 -17.07
CA GLU A 83 -9.32 13.75 -16.55
C GLU A 83 -10.78 13.28 -16.45
N CYS A 84 -11.65 14.07 -15.83
CA CYS A 84 -13.07 13.77 -15.70
C CYS A 84 -13.76 13.71 -17.08
N GLU A 85 -13.42 14.59 -18.01
CA GLU A 85 -13.94 14.58 -19.37
C GLU A 85 -13.54 13.29 -20.11
N ASN A 86 -12.27 12.90 -20.01
CA ASN A 86 -11.79 11.63 -20.59
C ASN A 86 -12.48 10.42 -19.97
N GLU A 87 -12.81 10.45 -18.68
CA GLU A 87 -13.56 9.39 -18.01
C GLU A 87 -15.03 9.35 -18.43
N ARG A 88 -15.67 10.49 -18.65
CA ARG A 88 -17.04 10.58 -19.21
C ARG A 88 -17.09 10.01 -20.61
N GLN A 89 -16.10 10.31 -21.45
CA GLN A 89 -15.98 9.74 -22.80
C GLN A 89 -15.83 8.21 -22.80
N ARG A 90 -15.29 7.63 -21.72
CA ARG A 90 -15.21 6.18 -21.50
C ARG A 90 -16.51 5.57 -20.94
N GLY A 91 -17.54 6.38 -20.68
CA GLY A 91 -18.85 5.94 -20.19
C GLY A 91 -19.08 6.13 -18.69
N CYS A 92 -18.16 6.77 -17.95
CA CYS A 92 -18.39 7.10 -16.55
C CYS A 92 -19.36 8.27 -16.41
N LYS A 93 -20.48 8.09 -15.69
CA LYS A 93 -21.45 9.16 -15.45
C LYS A 93 -21.03 10.12 -14.34
N HIS A 94 -20.29 9.61 -13.36
CA HIS A 94 -19.95 10.33 -12.14
C HIS A 94 -18.46 10.12 -11.76
N PRO A 95 -17.52 10.72 -12.52
CA PRO A 95 -16.07 10.59 -12.29
C PRO A 95 -15.66 10.82 -10.83
N PHE A 96 -16.11 11.93 -10.24
CA PHE A 96 -15.73 12.33 -8.89
C PHE A 96 -16.12 11.27 -7.83
N THR A 97 -17.33 10.72 -7.89
CA THR A 97 -17.73 9.60 -7.00
C THR A 97 -16.89 8.33 -7.20
N CYS A 98 -16.40 8.07 -8.42
CA CYS A 98 -15.52 6.93 -8.68
C CYS A 98 -14.13 7.15 -8.07
N HIS A 99 -13.60 8.38 -8.13
CA HIS A 99 -12.37 8.75 -7.43
C HIS A 99 -12.50 8.62 -5.90
N GLU A 100 -13.60 9.11 -5.31
CA GLU A 100 -13.86 8.95 -3.87
C GLU A 100 -14.00 7.48 -3.47
N ALA A 101 -14.68 6.68 -4.29
CA ALA A 101 -14.79 5.25 -4.07
C ALA A 101 -13.42 4.55 -4.18
N ALA A 102 -12.55 4.98 -5.10
CA ALA A 102 -11.20 4.46 -5.23
C ALA A 102 -10.37 4.73 -3.96
N GLU A 103 -10.41 5.95 -3.43
CA GLU A 103 -9.79 6.32 -2.16
C GLU A 103 -10.33 5.50 -0.99
N LYS A 104 -11.65 5.34 -0.93
CA LYS A 104 -12.31 4.51 0.09
C LYS A 104 -11.83 3.05 0.01
N LEU A 105 -11.72 2.47 -1.18
CA LEU A 105 -11.21 1.11 -1.38
C LEU A 105 -9.76 0.98 -0.93
N LEU A 106 -8.89 1.95 -1.24
CA LEU A 106 -7.49 1.97 -0.79
C LEU A 106 -7.39 2.00 0.74
N SER A 107 -8.17 2.86 1.40
CA SER A 107 -8.18 2.98 2.88
C SER A 107 -8.59 1.68 3.61
N MET A 108 -9.29 0.79 2.92
CA MET A 108 -9.75 -0.49 3.45
C MET A 108 -8.73 -1.64 3.27
N ILE A 109 -7.64 -1.39 2.55
CA ILE A 109 -6.51 -2.32 2.44
C ILE A 109 -5.68 -2.23 3.73
N ARG A 110 -5.48 -3.37 4.40
CA ARG A 110 -4.65 -3.42 5.62
C ARG A 110 -3.21 -2.95 5.35
N PRO A 111 -2.54 -2.27 6.31
CA PRO A 111 -1.21 -1.67 6.12
C PRO A 111 -0.16 -2.62 5.53
N LYS A 112 -0.10 -3.89 5.98
CA LYS A 112 0.83 -4.91 5.46
C LYS A 112 0.83 -4.99 3.93
N TRP A 113 -0.33 -4.80 3.31
CA TRP A 113 -0.55 -4.96 1.88
C TRP A 113 -0.71 -3.64 1.13
N HIS A 114 -0.76 -2.51 1.83
CA HIS A 114 -0.90 -1.19 1.23
C HIS A 114 0.45 -0.71 0.66
N PRO A 115 0.51 -0.22 -0.59
CA PRO A 115 1.76 0.27 -1.19
C PRO A 115 2.41 1.45 -0.46
N ASP A 116 1.61 2.43 -0.03
CA ASP A 116 2.10 3.59 0.73
C ASP A 116 2.68 3.23 2.11
N ASN A 117 2.39 2.04 2.62
CA ASN A 117 2.98 1.56 3.86
C ASN A 117 4.27 0.79 3.56
N ILE A 118 5.39 1.49 3.61
CA ILE A 118 6.70 0.88 3.36
C ILE A 118 7.13 0.07 4.59
N ALA A 119 7.50 -1.19 4.38
CA ALA A 119 8.00 -2.03 5.45
C ALA A 119 9.44 -1.61 5.85
N PRO A 120 9.80 -1.65 7.15
CA PRO A 120 11.13 -1.24 7.62
C PRO A 120 12.28 -1.90 6.86
N ILE A 121 13.36 -1.15 6.57
CA ILE A 121 14.53 -1.67 5.87
C ILE A 121 15.48 -2.31 6.89
N ASP A 122 15.54 -3.64 6.89
CA ASP A 122 16.31 -4.44 7.87
C ASP A 122 17.80 -4.59 7.53
N GLY A 123 18.22 -4.21 6.32
CA GLY A 123 19.59 -4.36 5.83
C GLY A 123 20.07 -5.81 5.69
N LEU A 124 19.16 -6.79 5.70
CA LEU A 124 19.48 -8.23 5.68
C LEU A 124 19.58 -8.81 4.27
N THR A 125 19.04 -8.09 3.27
CA THR A 125 19.11 -8.53 1.88
C THR A 125 20.55 -8.44 1.36
N LEU A 126 21.03 -9.51 0.75
CA LEU A 126 22.34 -9.52 0.11
C LEU A 126 22.46 -8.40 -0.94
N THR A 127 23.64 -7.79 -1.01
CA THR A 127 23.96 -6.85 -2.08
C THR A 127 24.07 -7.59 -3.41
N LYS A 128 23.90 -6.89 -4.53
CA LYS A 128 24.03 -7.46 -5.88
C LYS A 128 25.33 -8.27 -6.04
N ARG A 129 26.47 -7.68 -5.66
CA ARG A 129 27.77 -8.35 -5.68
C ARG A 129 27.81 -9.67 -4.90
N ARG A 130 27.15 -9.75 -3.74
CA ARG A 130 27.08 -11.00 -2.96
C ARG A 130 26.15 -12.03 -3.61
N HIS A 131 25.09 -11.58 -4.26
CA HIS A 131 24.19 -12.45 -5.03
C HIS A 131 24.88 -13.04 -6.26
N ASP A 132 25.64 -12.21 -7.00
CA ASP A 132 26.39 -12.64 -8.17
C ASP A 132 27.44 -13.69 -7.77
N ARG A 133 28.22 -13.44 -6.72
CA ARG A 133 29.19 -14.41 -6.16
C ARG A 133 28.54 -15.71 -5.69
N ASN A 134 27.36 -15.64 -5.05
CA ASN A 134 26.64 -16.85 -4.67
C ASN A 134 26.18 -17.66 -5.89
N THR A 135 25.84 -16.99 -6.99
CA THR A 135 25.40 -17.64 -8.23
C THR A 135 26.57 -18.39 -8.88
N GLU A 136 27.76 -17.80 -8.88
CA GLU A 136 29.01 -18.43 -9.32
C GLU A 136 29.36 -19.64 -8.42
N ALA A 137 29.41 -19.44 -7.10
CA ALA A 137 29.74 -20.50 -6.14
C ALA A 137 28.79 -21.70 -6.21
N LEU A 138 27.49 -21.48 -6.46
CA LEU A 138 26.52 -22.57 -6.68
C LEU A 138 26.84 -23.40 -7.93
N GLY A 139 27.39 -22.78 -8.98
CA GLY A 139 27.80 -23.48 -10.20
C GLY A 139 29.05 -24.33 -10.00
N GLU A 140 29.93 -23.92 -9.09
CA GLU A 140 31.21 -24.56 -8.81
C GLU A 140 31.15 -25.56 -7.64
N GLY A 141 30.05 -25.56 -6.87
CA GLY A 141 29.88 -26.41 -5.69
C GLY A 141 30.57 -25.85 -4.43
N ASP A 142 30.87 -24.56 -4.43
CA ASP A 142 31.58 -23.83 -3.38
C ASP A 142 30.65 -23.32 -2.27
N GLU A 143 31.24 -22.74 -1.23
CA GLU A 143 30.51 -22.15 -0.11
C GLU A 143 29.68 -20.93 -0.54
N VAL A 144 28.41 -20.92 -0.13
CA VAL A 144 27.46 -19.83 -0.41
C VAL A 144 27.16 -18.99 0.83
N THR A 145 27.05 -17.68 0.66
CA THR A 145 26.60 -16.81 1.75
C THR A 145 25.08 -16.93 1.91
N PHE A 146 24.60 -17.38 3.07
CA PHE A 146 23.17 -17.44 3.34
C PHE A 146 22.50 -16.06 3.23
N ASN A 147 21.34 -15.98 2.57
CA ASN A 147 20.53 -14.77 2.45
C ASN A 147 19.39 -14.81 3.49
N PRO A 148 19.49 -14.08 4.61
CA PRO A 148 18.46 -14.06 5.65
C PRO A 148 17.24 -13.18 5.30
N SER A 149 17.14 -12.64 4.08
CA SER A 149 16.02 -11.79 3.70
C SER A 149 14.69 -12.57 3.64
N VAL A 150 13.69 -12.02 4.31
CA VAL A 150 12.30 -12.51 4.27
C VAL A 150 11.41 -11.66 3.36
N THR A 151 12.01 -10.72 2.62
CA THR A 151 11.30 -9.84 1.68
C THR A 151 11.13 -10.57 0.35
N GLU A 152 9.89 -10.83 -0.04
CA GLU A 152 9.60 -11.40 -1.35
C GLU A 152 9.68 -10.31 -2.42
N ARG A 153 10.41 -10.61 -3.50
CA ARG A 153 10.73 -9.68 -4.61
C ARG A 153 10.58 -10.33 -5.98
N ASP A 154 10.56 -11.65 -6.07
CA ASP A 154 10.70 -12.37 -7.34
C ASP A 154 9.34 -12.67 -8.02
N GLY A 155 8.28 -11.98 -7.59
CA GLY A 155 6.95 -12.12 -8.16
C GLY A 155 5.91 -12.66 -7.18
N ILE A 156 4.64 -12.37 -7.48
CA ILE A 156 3.49 -12.75 -6.64
C ILE A 156 3.36 -14.28 -6.52
N SER A 157 3.73 -15.05 -7.55
CA SER A 157 3.62 -16.52 -7.52
C SER A 157 4.49 -17.15 -6.45
N LYS A 158 5.71 -16.62 -6.21
CA LYS A 158 6.63 -17.14 -5.18
C LYS A 158 6.17 -16.83 -3.74
N ALA A 159 5.29 -15.86 -3.57
CA ALA A 159 4.68 -15.52 -2.29
C ALA A 159 3.57 -16.50 -1.85
N PHE A 160 3.13 -17.43 -2.71
CA PHE A 160 2.14 -18.44 -2.33
C PHE A 160 2.79 -19.60 -1.57
N ARG A 161 2.15 -20.01 -0.47
CA ARG A 161 2.56 -21.14 0.36
C ARG A 161 1.35 -22.05 0.62
N ILE A 162 1.61 -23.35 0.68
CA ILE A 162 0.66 -24.36 1.16
C ILE A 162 0.87 -24.60 2.65
N PHE A 163 -0.12 -25.19 3.34
CA PHE A 163 -0.09 -25.43 4.79
C PHE A 163 0.03 -24.15 5.64
N VAL A 164 -0.62 -23.08 5.20
CA VAL A 164 -0.70 -21.82 5.96
C VAL A 164 -2.12 -21.62 6.46
N ASP A 165 -2.25 -21.27 7.74
CA ASP A 165 -3.51 -20.77 8.28
C ASP A 165 -3.84 -19.41 7.62
N PRO A 166 -4.93 -19.28 6.83
CA PRO A 166 -5.29 -18.03 6.18
C PRO A 166 -5.53 -16.86 7.14
N THR A 167 -5.82 -17.12 8.42
CA THR A 167 -6.02 -16.06 9.42
C THR A 167 -4.75 -15.25 9.69
N VAL A 168 -3.57 -15.74 9.30
CA VAL A 168 -2.29 -14.99 9.40
C VAL A 168 -2.27 -13.73 8.56
N HIS A 169 -3.16 -13.57 7.57
CA HIS A 169 -3.28 -12.31 6.81
C HIS A 169 -3.77 -11.14 7.66
N GLU A 170 -4.45 -11.44 8.77
CA GLU A 170 -5.03 -10.43 9.65
C GLU A 170 -4.02 -9.88 10.64
N ARG A 171 -2.98 -10.67 10.96
CA ARG A 171 -1.96 -10.33 11.95
C ARG A 171 -0.66 -9.97 11.22
N PRO A 172 -0.22 -8.69 11.25
CA PRO A 172 1.08 -8.36 10.69
C PRO A 172 2.17 -9.16 11.44
N PRO A 173 3.19 -9.69 10.74
CA PRO A 173 4.30 -10.37 11.40
C PRO A 173 5.10 -9.37 12.23
N ALA A 174 5.81 -9.88 13.24
CA ALA A 174 6.80 -9.08 13.95
C ALA A 174 7.88 -8.61 12.96
N MET A 175 8.07 -7.30 12.86
CA MET A 175 9.05 -6.70 11.97
C MET A 175 10.27 -6.27 12.78
N ARG A 176 11.45 -6.53 12.25
CA ARG A 176 12.69 -6.00 12.83
C ARG A 176 12.70 -4.48 12.65
N PRO A 177 12.92 -3.68 13.71
CA PRO A 177 13.12 -2.24 13.56
C PRO A 177 14.43 -1.94 12.82
N GLU A 178 14.49 -0.76 12.22
CA GLU A 178 15.73 -0.27 11.62
C GLU A 178 16.81 -0.12 12.69
N ARG A 179 18.07 -0.41 12.34
CA ARG A 179 19.19 -0.22 13.27
C ARG A 179 19.49 1.26 13.41
N GLY A 180 19.54 1.76 14.64
CA GLY A 180 19.87 3.15 14.96
C GLY A 180 19.09 3.66 16.15
N ILE A 181 19.37 4.90 16.57
CA ILE A 181 18.53 5.61 17.55
C ILE A 181 17.21 5.93 16.84
N GLN A 182 16.14 5.23 17.23
CA GLN A 182 14.79 5.58 16.79
C GLN A 182 14.29 6.72 17.68
N ILE A 183 14.38 7.95 17.20
CA ILE A 183 13.71 9.09 17.85
C ILE A 183 12.23 8.92 17.55
N GLN A 184 11.43 8.61 18.57
CA GLN A 184 9.98 8.71 18.43
C GLN A 184 9.65 10.20 18.38
N GLU A 185 9.14 10.67 17.25
CA GLU A 185 8.63 12.04 17.13
C GLU A 185 7.37 12.15 17.99
N GLU A 186 7.54 12.46 19.28
CA GLU A 186 6.42 12.78 20.16
C GLU A 186 6.01 14.23 19.92
N THR A 187 4.79 14.44 19.43
CA THR A 187 4.23 15.78 19.28
C THR A 187 3.94 16.35 20.67
N THR A 188 4.90 17.09 21.23
CA THR A 188 4.74 17.76 22.53
C THR A 188 4.22 19.17 22.31
N THR A 189 3.03 19.45 22.83
CA THR A 189 2.48 20.81 22.85
C THR A 189 3.06 21.55 24.07
N VAL A 190 3.91 22.55 23.84
CA VAL A 190 4.51 23.37 24.91
C VAL A 190 3.76 24.68 25.02
N TYR A 191 3.20 24.97 26.20
CA TYR A 191 2.62 26.27 26.52
C TYR A 191 3.69 27.13 27.19
N ILE A 192 4.13 28.20 26.52
CA ILE A 192 5.04 29.19 27.10
C ILE A 192 4.18 30.25 27.79
N ALA A 193 4.04 30.15 29.12
CA ALA A 193 3.41 31.19 29.93
C ALA A 193 4.42 32.34 30.17
N GLY A 194 4.57 33.22 29.17
CA GLY A 194 5.27 34.48 29.33
C GLY A 194 4.31 35.53 29.89
N GLY A 195 4.46 35.88 31.18
CA GLY A 195 3.78 37.03 31.75
C GLY A 195 4.25 38.31 31.06
N ILE A 196 3.35 38.98 30.35
CA ILE A 196 3.59 40.34 29.83
C ILE A 196 3.65 41.27 31.05
N ASN A 197 4.85 41.57 31.54
CA ASN A 197 5.05 42.68 32.46
C ASN A 197 4.73 43.98 31.72
N LYS A 198 3.54 44.54 31.97
CA LYS A 198 3.06 45.80 31.36
C LYS A 198 3.67 47.07 31.97
N ASN A 199 4.78 47.00 32.71
CA ASN A 199 5.41 48.16 33.31
C ASN A 199 6.91 48.21 32.96
N ALA A 200 7.22 48.74 31.78
CA ALA A 200 8.53 49.34 31.51
C ALA A 200 8.26 50.72 30.93
N GLU A 201 8.31 51.73 31.79
CA GLU A 201 8.33 53.14 31.37
C GLU A 201 9.65 53.42 30.63
N PRO A 202 9.62 54.22 29.54
CA PRO A 202 10.84 54.66 28.88
C PRO A 202 11.49 55.77 29.70
N ASN A 203 12.69 55.51 30.25
CA ASN A 203 13.52 56.58 30.79
C ASN A 203 14.14 57.38 29.62
N ALA A 204 13.99 58.70 29.74
CA ALA A 204 14.55 59.75 28.88
C ALA A 204 16.07 59.84 28.98
#